data_AF-A0A2E3RKB4-F1
#
_entry.id   AF-A0A2E3RKB4-F1
#
_cell.length_a   1.000
_cell.length_b   1.000
_cell.length_c   1.000
_cell.angle_alpha   90.00
_cell.angle_beta   90.00
_cell.angle_gamma   90.00
#
_symmetry.space_group_name_H-M   'P 1'
#
loop_
_entity.id
_entity.type
_entity.pdbx_description
1 polymer ?
#
loop_
_entity_poly.entity_id
_entity_poly.type
_entity_poly.pdbx_seq_one_letter_code
_entity_poly.pdbx_strand_id
1 'polypeptide(L)'
;MNKIFNTKIWLLILAVVHTIMGIIVNYQQVSADVTDINAFNTENLAIFLIFGCMSIYLFYVALMTFGQNQARLAAVLCVPFFIFFIISWIMELNLVGVPVAKMPEATLPFILWAMPAISGIINWNLND
;
A
#
# COMPACT_ATOMS: atom_id res chain seq x y z
N MET A 1 2.59 9.36 24.07
CA MET A 1 2.04 9.47 22.71
C MET A 1 0.70 8.76 22.61
N ASN A 2 -0.24 9.27 21.81
CA ASN A 2 -1.54 8.65 21.59
C ASN A 2 -1.34 7.30 20.87
N LYS A 3 -1.89 6.20 21.42
CA LYS A 3 -1.75 4.84 20.88
C LYS A 3 -2.23 4.71 19.43
N ILE A 4 -3.13 5.60 19.00
CA ILE A 4 -3.65 5.63 17.64
C ILE A 4 -2.57 5.98 16.61
N PHE A 5 -1.56 6.81 16.92
CA PHE A 5 -0.52 7.20 15.95
C PHE A 5 0.77 6.39 16.10
N ASN A 6 0.64 5.09 16.41
CA ASN A 6 1.78 4.19 16.46
C ASN A 6 2.22 3.80 15.05
N THR A 7 3.37 4.32 14.59
CA THR A 7 3.90 4.07 13.25
C THR A 7 4.07 2.59 12.93
N LYS A 8 4.63 1.81 13.87
CA LYS A 8 4.89 0.38 13.66
C LYS A 8 3.60 -0.40 13.44
N ILE A 9 2.58 -0.14 14.26
CA ILE A 9 1.30 -0.84 14.17
C ILE A 9 0.65 -0.56 12.81
N TRP A 10 0.59 0.70 12.38
CA TRP A 10 0.00 1.04 11.07
C TRP A 10 0.80 0.49 9.89
N LEU A 11 2.13 0.49 9.96
CA LEU A 11 2.96 -0.14 8.94
C LEU A 11 2.70 -1.65 8.85
N LEU A 12 2.54 -2.35 9.97
CA LEU A 12 2.23 -3.79 9.97
C LEU A 12 0.84 -4.07 9.38
N ILE A 13 -0.17 -3.28 9.76
CA ILE A 13 -1.51 -3.39 9.20
C ILE A 13 -1.45 -3.17 7.68
N LEU A 14 -0.81 -2.08 7.24
CA LEU A 14 -0.66 -1.78 5.81
C LEU A 14 0.10 -2.89 5.09
N ALA A 15 1.24 -3.37 5.60
CA ALA A 15 2.05 -4.40 4.95
C ALA A 15 1.27 -5.70 4.76
N VAL A 16 0.54 -6.16 5.77
CA VAL A 16 -0.27 -7.39 5.71
C VAL A 16 -1.43 -7.21 4.72
N VAL A 17 -2.20 -6.14 4.86
CA VAL A 17 -3.37 -5.92 3.99
C VAL A 17 -2.95 -5.64 2.54
N HIS A 18 -1.89 -4.89 2.30
CA HIS A 18 -1.34 -4.65 0.97
C HIS A 18 -0.88 -5.96 0.32
N THR A 19 -0.20 -6.84 1.07
CA THR A 19 0.26 -8.13 0.53
C THR A 19 -0.92 -9.03 0.17
N ILE A 20 -1.89 -9.18 1.08
CA ILE A 20 -3.01 -10.10 0.88
C ILE A 20 -4.00 -9.51 -0.13
N MET A 21 -4.58 -8.35 0.19
CA MET A 21 -5.66 -7.76 -0.61
C MET A 21 -5.09 -7.04 -1.83
N GLY A 22 -4.04 -6.24 -1.65
CA GLY A 22 -3.46 -5.44 -2.73
C GLY A 22 -2.83 -6.28 -3.84
N ILE A 23 -2.29 -7.46 -3.51
CA ILE A 23 -1.53 -8.29 -4.46
C ILE A 23 -2.17 -9.65 -4.67
N ILE A 24 -2.21 -10.50 -3.64
CA ILE A 24 -2.60 -11.92 -3.80
C ILE A 24 -4.04 -12.03 -4.32
N VAL A 25 -4.99 -11.37 -3.65
CA VAL A 25 -6.40 -11.42 -4.03
C VAL A 25 -6.64 -10.76 -5.38
N ASN A 26 -6.08 -9.58 -5.64
CA ASN A 26 -6.23 -8.91 -6.93
C ASN A 26 -5.62 -9.73 -8.08
N TYR A 27 -4.46 -10.35 -7.90
CA TYR A 27 -3.87 -11.24 -8.90
C TYR A 27 -4.80 -12.43 -9.19
N GLN A 28 -5.36 -13.04 -8.14
CA GLN A 28 -6.32 -14.13 -8.30
C GLN A 28 -7.58 -13.69 -9.03
N GLN A 29 -8.13 -12.51 -8.74
CA GLN A 29 -9.32 -12.00 -9.39
C GLN A 29 -9.08 -11.66 -10.87
N VAL A 30 -7.96 -11.02 -11.19
CA VAL A 30 -7.57 -10.70 -12.57
C VAL A 30 -7.25 -11.96 -13.38
N SER A 31 -6.74 -13.02 -12.73
CA SER A 31 -6.44 -14.31 -13.40
C SER A 31 -7.62 -15.28 -13.46
N ALA A 32 -8.61 -15.17 -12.57
CA ALA A 32 -9.77 -16.05 -12.54
C ALA A 32 -10.84 -15.71 -13.59
N ASP A 33 -10.85 -14.48 -14.12
CA ASP A 33 -11.76 -14.06 -15.20
C ASP A 33 -11.31 -14.58 -16.59
N VAL A 34 -10.32 -15.47 -16.60
CA VAL A 34 -9.68 -16.00 -17.80
C VAL A 34 -10.05 -17.47 -17.97
N THR A 35 -10.94 -17.77 -18.91
CA THR A 35 -11.32 -19.14 -19.32
C THR A 35 -10.23 -19.87 -20.12
N ASP A 36 -9.09 -19.21 -20.37
CA ASP A 36 -7.96 -19.73 -21.13
C ASP A 36 -6.70 -19.82 -20.26
N ILE A 37 -6.26 -21.04 -19.97
CA ILE A 37 -5.03 -21.34 -19.23
C ILE A 37 -3.76 -20.76 -19.88
N ASN A 38 -3.84 -20.35 -21.15
CA ASN A 38 -2.75 -19.69 -21.89
C ASN A 38 -2.80 -18.15 -21.82
N ALA A 39 -3.87 -17.55 -21.30
CA ALA A 39 -3.95 -16.11 -21.05
C ALA A 39 -3.31 -15.72 -19.69
N PHE A 40 -2.26 -16.45 -19.33
CA PHE A 40 -1.24 -16.05 -18.37
C PHE A 40 -0.55 -14.78 -18.93
N ASN A 41 -1.20 -13.63 -18.78
CA ASN A 41 -0.63 -12.37 -19.24
C ASN A 41 0.54 -12.02 -18.32
N THR A 42 1.76 -12.34 -18.77
CA THR A 42 3.02 -12.01 -18.08
C THR A 42 3.12 -10.53 -17.69
N GLU A 43 2.45 -9.62 -18.41
CA GLU A 43 2.39 -8.20 -18.06
C GLU A 43 1.63 -7.96 -16.76
N ASN A 44 0.51 -8.66 -16.53
CA ASN A 44 -0.24 -8.56 -15.28
C ASN A 44 0.60 -9.09 -14.11
N LEU A 45 1.26 -10.23 -14.30
CA LEU A 45 2.15 -10.80 -13.29
C LEU A 45 3.29 -9.84 -12.92
N ALA A 46 3.91 -9.19 -13.91
CA ALA A 46 4.97 -8.22 -13.68
C ALA A 46 4.50 -7.03 -12.82
N ILE A 47 3.30 -6.50 -13.08
CA ILE A 47 2.71 -5.41 -12.29
C ILE A 47 2.49 -5.85 -10.84
N PHE A 48 1.92 -7.03 -10.61
CA PHE A 48 1.71 -7.54 -9.26
C PHE A 48 3.02 -7.86 -8.52
N LEU A 49 4.06 -8.31 -9.23
CA LEU A 49 5.39 -8.51 -8.64
C LEU A 49 6.04 -7.19 -8.23
N ILE A 50 5.87 -6.11 -9.01
CA ILE A 50 6.34 -4.77 -8.63
C ILE A 50 5.66 -4.30 -7.34
N PHE A 51 4.34 -4.49 -7.22
CA PHE A 51 3.65 -4.23 -5.94
C PHE A 51 4.12 -5.18 -4.83
N GLY A 52 4.48 -6.42 -5.16
CA GLY A 52 5.15 -7.37 -4.26
C GLY A 52 6.41 -6.82 -3.62
N CYS A 53 7.26 -6.15 -4.42
CA CYS A 53 8.43 -5.48 -3.90
C CYS A 53 8.06 -4.39 -2.88
N MET A 54 6.95 -3.66 -3.08
CA MET A 54 6.48 -2.67 -2.11
C MET A 54 6.14 -3.31 -0.76
N SER A 55 5.48 -4.47 -0.75
CA SER A 55 5.24 -5.22 0.49
C SER A 55 6.52 -5.56 1.25
N ILE A 56 7.58 -5.95 0.54
CA ILE A 56 8.89 -6.25 1.16
C ILE A 56 9.45 -5.01 1.86
N TYR A 57 9.41 -3.83 1.22
CA TYR A 57 9.86 -2.59 1.84
C TYR A 57 9.00 -2.19 3.04
N LEU A 58 7.68 -2.36 2.98
CA LEU A 58 6.79 -2.08 4.11
C LEU A 58 7.11 -2.98 5.31
N PHE A 59 7.31 -4.28 5.09
CA PHE A 59 7.74 -5.20 6.14
C PHE A 59 9.13 -4.87 6.68
N TYR A 60 10.07 -4.52 5.80
CA TYR A 60 11.40 -4.09 6.21
C TYR A 60 11.32 -2.89 7.15
N VAL A 61 10.61 -1.84 6.79
CA VAL A 61 10.46 -0.66 7.65
C VAL A 61 9.75 -1.03 8.95
N ALA A 62 8.69 -1.83 8.89
CA ALA A 62 7.93 -2.23 10.07
C ALA A 62 8.74 -3.08 11.08
N LEU A 63 9.57 -4.00 10.59
CA LEU A 63 10.22 -5.03 11.41
C LEU A 63 11.70 -4.73 11.71
N MET A 64 12.39 -4.04 10.81
CA MET A 64 13.86 -3.90 10.83
C MET A 64 14.33 -2.48 11.17
N THR A 65 13.40 -1.53 11.36
CA THR A 65 13.73 -0.15 11.73
C THR A 65 12.97 0.27 12.98
N PHE A 66 13.47 1.28 13.69
CA PHE A 66 12.92 1.70 14.99
C PHE A 66 13.01 3.23 15.16
N GLY A 67 12.21 3.76 16.09
CA GLY A 67 12.18 5.17 16.48
C GLY A 67 12.01 6.11 15.29
N GLN A 68 12.79 7.20 15.29
CA GLN A 68 12.73 8.21 14.24
C GLN A 68 12.99 7.66 12.84
N ASN A 69 13.93 6.72 12.67
CA ASN A 69 14.20 6.17 11.36
C ASN A 69 12.98 5.44 10.79
N GLN A 70 12.25 4.70 11.63
CA GLN A 70 11.00 4.07 11.24
C GLN A 70 9.93 5.10 10.87
N ALA A 71 9.77 6.16 11.67
CA ALA A 71 8.82 7.23 11.40
C ALA A 71 9.10 7.95 10.06
N ARG A 72 10.38 8.27 9.81
CA ARG A 72 10.84 8.93 8.60
C ARG A 72 10.59 8.07 7.37
N LEU A 73 11.01 6.81 7.43
CA LEU A 73 10.80 5.86 6.33
C LEU A 73 9.31 5.59 6.08
N ALA A 74 8.49 5.51 7.14
CA ALA A 74 7.04 5.36 7.00
C ALA A 74 6.43 6.51 6.19
N ALA A 75 6.79 7.75 6.52
CA ALA A 75 6.27 8.91 5.80
C ALA A 75 6.84 9.01 4.37
N VAL A 76 8.12 8.73 4.16
CA VAL A 76 8.72 8.71 2.80
C VAL A 76 8.06 7.67 1.90
N LEU A 77 7.73 6.49 2.43
CA LEU A 77 7.07 5.45 1.65
C LEU A 77 5.57 5.70 1.49
N CYS A 78 4.87 6.09 2.54
CA CYS A 78 3.41 6.07 2.53
C CYS A 78 2.79 7.37 1.97
N VAL A 79 3.45 8.53 2.13
CA VAL A 79 2.92 9.82 1.64
C VAL A 79 2.78 9.83 0.11
N PRO A 80 3.79 9.43 -0.69
CA PRO A 80 3.66 9.43 -2.14
C PRO A 80 2.55 8.50 -2.64
N PHE A 81 2.38 7.33 -2.02
CA PHE A 81 1.30 6.41 -2.38
C PHE A 81 -0.08 6.94 -2.00
N PHE A 82 -0.23 7.58 -0.85
CA PHE A 82 -1.48 8.26 -0.50
C PHE A 82 -1.84 9.35 -1.53
N ILE A 83 -0.86 10.17 -1.92
CA ILE A 83 -1.06 11.18 -2.98
C ILE A 83 -1.38 10.52 -4.33
N PHE A 84 -0.73 9.40 -4.66
CA PHE A 84 -1.05 8.63 -5.87
C PHE A 84 -2.52 8.17 -5.89
N PHE A 85 -3.09 7.71 -4.77
CA PHE A 85 -4.53 7.39 -4.70
C PHE A 85 -5.41 8.63 -4.89
N ILE A 86 -5.04 9.80 -4.33
CA ILE A 86 -5.78 11.05 -4.53
C ILE A 86 -5.80 11.42 -6.02
N ILE A 87 -4.63 11.42 -6.67
CA ILE A 87 -4.50 11.74 -8.09
C ILE A 87 -5.30 10.75 -8.92
N SER A 88 -5.17 9.46 -8.61
CA SER A 88 -5.88 8.39 -9.31
C SER A 88 -7.40 8.52 -9.21
N TRP A 89 -7.91 8.95 -8.06
CA TRP A 89 -9.33 9.20 -7.87
C TRP A 89 -9.81 10.41 -8.67
N ILE A 90 -9.10 11.54 -8.58
CA ILE A 90 -9.47 12.80 -9.26
C ILE A 90 -9.40 12.65 -10.79
N MET A 91 -8.39 11.94 -11.29
CA MET A 91 -8.15 11.78 -12.73
C MET A 91 -8.77 10.51 -13.30
N GLU A 92 -9.48 9.72 -12.49
CA GLU A 92 -10.09 8.45 -12.91
C GLU A 92 -9.09 7.49 -13.58
N LEU A 93 -7.88 7.39 -13.00
CA LEU A 93 -6.81 6.55 -13.56
C LEU A 93 -7.17 5.06 -13.50
N ASN A 94 -6.77 4.34 -14.54
CA ASN A 94 -6.97 2.90 -14.66
C ASN A 94 -5.63 2.15 -14.66
N LEU A 95 -5.62 0.98 -14.06
CA LEU A 95 -4.50 0.05 -14.03
C LEU A 95 -5.02 -1.34 -14.41
N VAL A 96 -4.48 -1.91 -15.48
CA VAL A 96 -4.95 -3.20 -16.05
C VAL A 96 -6.47 -3.19 -16.32
N GLY A 97 -6.98 -2.07 -16.86
CA GLY A 97 -8.40 -1.91 -17.17
C GLY A 97 -9.32 -1.74 -15.96
N VAL A 98 -8.78 -1.67 -14.73
CA VAL A 98 -9.55 -1.46 -13.49
C VAL A 98 -9.24 -0.08 -12.91
N PRO A 99 -10.25 0.69 -12.45
CA PRO A 99 -10.01 1.96 -11.77
C PRO A 99 -9.15 1.79 -10.52
N VAL A 100 -8.09 2.59 -10.40
CA VAL A 100 -7.13 2.50 -9.29
C VAL A 100 -7.75 2.92 -7.95
N ALA A 101 -8.63 3.92 -7.95
CA ALA A 101 -9.18 4.53 -6.73
C ALA A 101 -10.67 4.89 -6.87
N LYS A 102 -11.51 3.93 -7.26
CA LYS A 102 -12.95 4.13 -7.36
C LYS A 102 -13.59 4.25 -5.97
N MET A 103 -14.42 5.27 -5.77
CA MET A 103 -15.17 5.46 -4.52
C MET A 103 -16.57 4.82 -4.63
N PRO A 104 -17.10 4.19 -3.55
CA PRO A 104 -16.56 4.17 -2.18
C PRO A 104 -15.52 3.07 -1.90
N GLU A 105 -15.22 2.18 -2.85
CA GLU A 105 -14.40 0.98 -2.61
C GLU A 105 -12.95 1.31 -2.19
N ALA A 106 -12.40 2.41 -2.68
CA ALA A 106 -11.05 2.89 -2.39
C ALA A 106 -10.90 3.52 -0.99
N THR A 107 -11.98 3.67 -0.22
CA THR A 107 -11.93 4.25 1.14
C THR A 107 -10.94 3.53 2.05
N LEU A 108 -10.91 2.19 2.00
CA LEU A 108 -10.00 1.41 2.83
C LEU A 108 -8.52 1.64 2.43
N PRO A 109 -8.13 1.53 1.14
CA PRO A 109 -6.81 1.95 0.68
C PRO A 109 -6.41 3.36 1.16
N PHE A 110 -7.29 4.36 1.03
CA PHE A 110 -7.00 5.72 1.51
C PHE A 110 -6.61 5.74 2.99
N ILE A 111 -7.37 5.07 3.85
CA ILE A 111 -7.08 5.00 5.29
C ILE A 111 -5.76 4.28 5.54
N LEU A 112 -5.56 3.12 4.90
CA LEU A 112 -4.39 2.27 5.13
C LEU A 112 -3.08 2.94 4.73
N TRP A 113 -3.09 3.78 3.70
CA TRP A 113 -1.93 4.55 3.28
C TRP A 113 -1.78 5.87 4.05
N ALA A 114 -2.89 6.52 4.43
CA ALA A 114 -2.86 7.76 5.19
C ALA A 114 -2.36 7.57 6.63
N MET A 115 -2.78 6.51 7.33
CA MET A 115 -2.46 6.34 8.74
C MET A 115 -0.96 6.18 9.04
N PRO A 116 -0.19 5.31 8.34
CA PRO A 116 1.26 5.25 8.53
C PRO A 116 1.97 6.50 8.00
N ALA A 117 1.43 7.20 6.99
CA ALA A 117 1.95 8.48 6.53
C ALA A 117 1.84 9.56 7.63
N ILE A 118 0.65 9.74 8.20
CA ILE A 118 0.38 10.70 9.27
C ILE A 118 1.17 10.33 10.53
N SER A 119 1.16 9.05 10.93
CA SER A 119 1.93 8.57 12.09
C SER A 119 3.43 8.81 11.89
N GLY A 120 3.95 8.57 10.67
CA GLY A 120 5.33 8.84 10.32
C GLY A 120 5.69 10.32 10.43
N ILE A 121 4.83 11.23 9.93
CA ILE A 121 5.04 12.68 10.02
C ILE A 121 5.01 13.15 11.48
N ILE A 122 4.02 12.72 12.26
CA ILE A 122 3.88 13.12 13.67
C ILE A 122 5.11 12.68 14.48
N ASN A 123 5.61 11.47 14.24
CA ASN A 123 6.72 10.89 14.98
C ASN A 123 8.10 11.20 14.36
N TRP A 124 8.16 11.96 13.26
CA TRP A 124 9.37 12.15 12.43
C TRP A 124 10.56 12.74 13.21
N ASN A 125 10.27 13.63 14.17
CA ASN A 125 11.24 14.33 15.01
C ASN A 125 10.95 14.19 16.51
N LEU A 126 10.03 13.29 16.89
CA LEU A 126 9.85 12.98 18.30
C LEU A 126 10.99 12.05 18.70
N ASN A 127 11.73 12.41 19.75
CA ASN A 127 12.64 11.49 20.39
C ASN A 127 11.78 10.54 21.23
N ASP A 128 12.04 9.23 21.13
CA ASP A 128 11.40 8.23 22.00
C ASP A 128 11.71 8.49 23.48
#